data_AF-A0A7V5RII0-F1
#
_entry.id   AF-A0A7V5RII0-F1
#
_cell.length_a   1.000
_cell.length_b   1.000
_cell.length_c   1.000
_cell.angle_alpha   90.00
_cell.angle_beta   90.00
_cell.angle_gamma   90.00
#
_symmetry.space_group_name_H-M   'P 1'
#
loop_
_entity.id
_entity.type
_entity.pdbx_description
1 polymer ?
#
loop_
_entity_poly.entity_id
_entity_poly.type
_entity_poly.pdbx_seq_one_letter_code
_entity_poly.pdbx_strand_id
1 'polypeptide(L)'
;MNVDSSYSSIFALRARYVKAQAEQAGGERASSAAEAAPVEEADKLQQAVEKKQAAPARRDAELTEEEKQQVEKLQKRDREVRAHEQAHLSAAGGYARGGASYTFETGPDGRRYATGGEVPIDTSEVPDDPQATIRKMAIIRKAALAPQNPSGADRNIAASAAMKSAQAMREMLQDESGNPTEEPSGGAQQSELNDEQQNSTNIWQTRRALVAYSQAAYAAA
;
A
#
# COMPACT_ATOMS: atom_id res chain seq x y z
N MET A 1 -1.63 25.59 -2.52
CA MET A 1 -2.47 26.03 -1.39
C MET A 1 -3.80 25.32 -1.52
N ASN A 2 -4.17 24.62 -0.43
CA ASN A 2 -5.40 23.93 -0.03
C ASN A 2 -6.70 24.37 -0.75
N VAL A 3 -7.72 23.52 -0.92
CA VAL A 3 -8.45 22.78 0.14
C VAL A 3 -9.31 21.64 -0.42
N ASP A 4 -9.50 20.63 0.44
CA ASP A 4 -10.39 19.47 0.37
C ASP A 4 -11.80 19.70 -0.20
N SER A 5 -12.36 18.67 -0.82
CA SER A 5 -13.80 18.40 -0.67
C SER A 5 -14.16 16.95 -0.88
N SER A 6 -13.99 16.22 0.21
CA SER A 6 -14.84 15.12 0.66
C SER A 6 -16.34 15.44 0.45
N TYR A 7 -16.85 15.24 -0.76
CA TYR A 7 -18.30 15.33 -1.06
C TYR A 7 -18.82 14.17 -1.93
N SER A 8 -18.06 13.07 -2.02
CA SER A 8 -18.52 11.88 -2.75
C SER A 8 -19.14 10.79 -1.84
N SER A 9 -19.18 10.98 -0.51
CA SER A 9 -19.73 9.95 0.41
C SER A 9 -21.04 10.31 1.12
N ILE A 10 -21.52 11.57 1.05
CA ILE A 10 -22.77 11.96 1.72
C ILE A 10 -24.00 11.82 0.80
N PHE A 11 -23.84 11.97 -0.51
CA PHE A 11 -24.98 11.89 -1.44
C PHE A 11 -25.46 10.45 -1.71
N ALA A 12 -24.55 9.46 -1.65
CA ALA A 12 -24.93 8.05 -1.82
C ALA A 12 -25.59 7.44 -0.56
N LEU A 13 -25.36 8.01 0.63
CA LEU A 13 -25.97 7.51 1.87
C LEU A 13 -27.36 8.11 2.14
N ARG A 14 -27.67 9.29 1.59
CA ARG A 14 -28.98 9.94 1.77
C ARG A 14 -30.10 9.27 0.97
N ALA A 15 -29.78 8.70 -0.20
CA ALA A 15 -30.74 7.99 -1.04
C ALA A 15 -31.22 6.65 -0.46
N ARG A 16 -30.41 6.00 0.40
CA ARG A 16 -30.82 4.78 1.11
C ARG A 16 -31.57 5.05 2.42
N TYR A 17 -31.37 6.21 3.04
CA TYR A 17 -32.06 6.59 4.28
C TYR A 17 -33.53 6.96 4.07
N VAL A 18 -33.86 7.61 2.95
CA VAL A 18 -35.25 8.06 2.65
C VAL A 18 -36.17 6.89 2.27
N LYS A 19 -35.65 5.85 1.60
CA LYS A 19 -36.45 4.67 1.22
C LYS A 19 -36.86 3.81 2.43
N ALA A 20 -36.03 3.74 3.47
CA ALA A 20 -36.29 2.92 4.65
C ALA A 20 -37.31 3.54 5.64
N GLN A 21 -37.51 4.86 5.63
CA GLN A 21 -38.51 5.51 6.49
C GLN A 21 -39.92 5.58 5.86
N ALA A 22 -40.04 5.46 4.54
CA ALA A 22 -41.33 5.48 3.86
C ALA A 22 -42.13 4.17 4.00
N GLU A 23 -41.48 3.07 4.40
CA GLU A 23 -42.14 1.74 4.56
C GLU A 23 -42.68 1.48 5.98
N GLN A 24 -42.37 2.34 6.98
CA GLN A 24 -42.83 2.16 8.37
C GLN A 24 -44.01 3.07 8.79
N ALA A 25 -44.48 3.99 7.96
CA ALA A 25 -45.61 4.85 8.27
C ALA A 25 -46.82 4.50 7.37
N GLY A 26 -47.66 3.59 7.86
CA GLY A 26 -48.96 3.31 7.25
C GLY A 26 -49.95 4.47 7.41
N GLY A 27 -50.85 4.61 6.44
CA GLY A 27 -52.15 5.27 6.62
C GLY A 27 -52.32 6.67 6.02
N GLU A 28 -52.87 6.68 4.80
CA GLU A 28 -53.92 7.58 4.29
C GLU A 28 -53.73 9.12 4.22
N ARG A 29 -53.92 9.62 2.98
CA ARG A 29 -54.31 10.98 2.55
C ARG A 29 -53.25 12.09 2.62
N ALA A 30 -52.58 12.29 1.49
CA ALA A 30 -52.57 13.59 0.80
C ALA A 30 -52.15 13.40 -0.66
N SER A 31 -53.09 13.64 -1.56
CA SER A 31 -52.89 13.71 -3.00
C SER A 31 -52.44 15.11 -3.40
N SER A 32 -51.60 15.14 -4.43
CA SER A 32 -51.24 16.25 -5.31
C SER A 32 -50.06 17.14 -4.90
N ALA A 33 -49.17 17.31 -5.89
CA ALA A 33 -48.01 18.21 -5.95
C ALA A 33 -46.65 17.65 -5.49
N ALA A 34 -46.08 16.72 -6.26
CA ALA A 34 -44.63 16.66 -6.55
C ALA A 34 -44.35 15.59 -7.63
N GLU A 35 -44.82 15.82 -8.85
CA GLU A 35 -44.42 15.04 -10.02
C GLU A 35 -43.59 15.92 -10.97
N ALA A 36 -42.45 15.37 -11.40
CA ALA A 36 -41.65 15.70 -12.59
C ALA A 36 -40.72 16.96 -12.61
N ALA A 37 -39.40 16.73 -12.42
CA ALA A 37 -38.26 17.36 -13.13
C ALA A 37 -36.93 16.64 -12.77
N PRO A 38 -35.88 16.59 -13.63
CA PRO A 38 -35.75 15.65 -14.73
C PRO A 38 -34.52 14.72 -14.57
N VAL A 39 -34.74 13.41 -14.68
CA VAL A 39 -33.66 12.40 -14.82
C VAL A 39 -32.96 12.43 -16.19
N GLU A 40 -33.49 13.20 -17.15
CA GLU A 40 -32.87 13.41 -18.47
C GLU A 40 -31.59 14.26 -18.44
N GLU A 41 -31.43 15.15 -17.47
CA GLU A 41 -30.30 16.09 -17.43
C GLU A 41 -29.02 15.41 -16.92
N ALA A 42 -29.16 14.43 -16.02
CA ALA A 42 -28.05 13.60 -15.56
C ALA A 42 -27.52 12.65 -16.66
N ASP A 43 -28.41 12.11 -17.49
CA ASP A 43 -28.05 11.21 -18.59
C ASP A 43 -27.41 11.99 -19.77
N LYS A 44 -27.88 13.21 -20.04
CA LYS A 44 -27.24 14.12 -21.01
C LYS A 44 -25.85 14.58 -20.58
N LEU A 45 -25.62 14.76 -19.28
CA LEU A 45 -24.29 15.08 -18.74
C LEU A 45 -23.35 13.87 -18.82
N GLN A 46 -23.82 12.65 -18.58
CA GLN A 46 -23.02 11.43 -18.75
C GLN A 46 -22.66 11.18 -20.23
N GLN A 47 -23.62 11.30 -21.15
CA GLN A 47 -23.37 11.16 -22.58
C GLN A 47 -22.49 12.27 -23.16
N ALA A 48 -22.55 13.50 -22.61
CA ALA A 48 -21.66 14.59 -23.01
C ALA A 48 -20.22 14.39 -22.50
N VAL A 49 -20.04 13.73 -21.36
CA VAL A 49 -18.71 13.37 -20.83
C VAL A 49 -18.11 12.19 -21.62
N GLU A 50 -18.91 11.21 -22.04
CA GLU A 50 -18.47 10.10 -22.90
C GLU A 50 -18.15 10.56 -24.34
N LYS A 51 -18.97 11.44 -24.94
CA LYS A 51 -18.70 11.97 -26.29
C LYS A 51 -17.48 12.88 -26.37
N LYS A 52 -17.07 13.53 -25.27
CA LYS A 52 -15.88 14.39 -25.25
C LYS A 52 -14.57 13.60 -25.11
N GLN A 53 -14.64 12.29 -24.83
CA GLN A 53 -13.46 11.42 -24.65
C GLN A 53 -13.12 10.56 -25.88
N ALA A 54 -13.96 10.58 -26.92
CA ALA A 54 -13.76 9.77 -28.12
C ALA A 54 -13.57 10.66 -29.37
N ALA A 55 -12.53 11.50 -29.37
CA ALA A 55 -11.96 11.88 -30.66
C ALA A 55 -11.39 10.59 -31.28
N PRO A 56 -11.70 10.26 -32.55
CA PRO A 56 -11.21 9.03 -33.16
C PRO A 56 -9.68 9.05 -33.14
N ALA A 57 -9.08 8.00 -32.58
CA ALA A 57 -7.64 7.79 -32.61
C ALA A 57 -7.18 7.87 -34.07
N ARG A 58 -6.25 8.78 -34.36
CA ARG A 58 -5.67 8.91 -35.70
C ARG A 58 -4.86 7.66 -35.98
N ARG A 59 -4.97 7.11 -37.19
CA ARG A 59 -4.17 5.94 -37.57
C ARG A 59 -2.71 6.36 -37.66
N ASP A 60 -1.77 5.50 -37.24
CA ASP A 60 -0.32 5.78 -37.28
C ASP A 60 0.20 6.23 -38.66
N ALA A 61 -0.50 5.85 -39.74
CA ALA A 61 -0.21 6.24 -41.11
C ALA A 61 -0.49 7.73 -41.43
N GLU A 62 -1.30 8.40 -40.61
CA GLU A 62 -1.71 9.80 -40.78
C GLU A 62 -0.83 10.78 -39.98
N LEU A 63 0.11 10.26 -39.18
CA LEU A 63 1.00 11.05 -38.34
C LEU A 63 2.22 11.57 -39.11
N THR A 64 2.65 12.79 -38.81
CA THR A 64 3.94 13.30 -39.28
C THR A 64 5.09 12.53 -38.63
N GLU A 65 6.30 12.69 -39.16
CA GLU A 65 7.47 12.01 -38.59
C GLU A 65 7.76 12.47 -37.15
N GLU A 66 7.54 13.75 -36.88
CA GLU A 66 7.67 14.33 -35.54
C GLU A 66 6.63 13.75 -34.57
N GLU A 67 5.38 13.60 -35.02
CA GLU A 67 4.31 12.98 -34.23
C GLU A 67 4.61 11.50 -33.93
N LYS A 68 5.16 10.76 -34.90
CA LYS A 68 5.58 9.36 -34.69
C LYS A 68 6.68 9.24 -33.65
N GLN A 69 7.70 10.11 -33.72
CA GLN A 69 8.75 10.15 -32.70
C GLN A 69 8.21 10.48 -31.31
N GLN A 70 7.19 11.35 -31.22
CA GLN A 70 6.53 11.64 -29.95
C GLN A 70 5.79 10.40 -29.41
N VAL A 71 5.04 9.71 -30.27
CA VAL A 71 4.34 8.46 -29.90
C VAL A 71 5.34 7.40 -29.44
N GLU A 72 6.47 7.22 -30.13
CA GLU A 72 7.50 6.25 -29.74
C GLU A 72 8.09 6.57 -28.36
N LYS A 73 8.36 7.85 -28.07
CA LYS A 73 8.84 8.30 -26.75
C LYS A 73 7.81 8.00 -25.66
N LEU A 74 6.54 8.29 -25.90
CA LEU A 74 5.44 8.02 -24.97
C LEU A 74 5.27 6.52 -24.73
N GLN A 75 5.33 5.70 -25.78
CA GLN A 75 5.28 4.23 -25.67
C GLN A 75 6.44 3.67 -24.86
N LYS A 76 7.66 4.17 -25.10
CA LYS A 76 8.84 3.78 -24.32
C LYS A 76 8.64 4.11 -22.85
N ARG A 77 8.17 5.32 -22.55
CA ARG A 77 7.93 5.76 -21.17
C ARG A 77 6.81 4.97 -20.49
N ASP A 78 5.71 4.67 -21.18
CA ASP A 78 4.61 3.85 -20.66
C ASP A 78 5.10 2.45 -20.24
N ARG A 79 5.92 1.81 -21.08
CA ARG A 79 6.51 0.50 -20.73
C ARG A 79 7.41 0.59 -19.50
N GLU A 80 8.26 1.62 -19.43
CA GLU A 80 9.16 1.85 -18.29
C GLU A 80 8.38 2.08 -17.00
N VAL A 81 7.36 2.95 -17.03
CA VAL A 81 6.52 3.26 -15.87
C VAL A 81 5.77 2.00 -15.40
N ARG A 82 5.15 1.25 -16.30
CA ARG A 82 4.45 0.02 -15.92
C ARG A 82 5.38 -1.02 -15.32
N ALA A 83 6.57 -1.20 -15.88
CA ALA A 83 7.58 -2.09 -15.33
C ALA A 83 8.05 -1.62 -13.94
N HIS A 84 8.20 -0.30 -13.75
CA HIS A 84 8.55 0.31 -12.47
C HIS A 84 7.49 0.01 -11.40
N GLU A 85 6.22 0.32 -11.69
CA GLU A 85 5.13 0.08 -10.74
C GLU A 85 4.90 -1.41 -10.48
N GLN A 86 5.07 -2.25 -11.50
CA GLN A 86 4.95 -3.70 -11.33
C GLN A 86 6.04 -4.24 -10.39
N ALA A 87 7.26 -3.71 -10.45
CA ALA A 87 8.34 -4.10 -9.55
C ALA A 87 8.01 -3.73 -8.09
N HIS A 88 7.49 -2.52 -7.86
CA HIS A 88 7.00 -2.11 -6.55
C HIS A 88 5.89 -3.03 -6.04
N LEU A 89 4.85 -3.26 -6.86
CA LEU A 89 3.68 -4.06 -6.47
C LEU A 89 4.07 -5.50 -6.13
N SER A 90 4.92 -6.12 -6.97
CA SER A 90 5.38 -7.50 -6.78
C SER A 90 6.17 -7.67 -5.48
N ALA A 91 6.97 -6.65 -5.12
CA ALA A 91 7.77 -6.67 -3.90
C ALA A 91 6.97 -6.30 -2.64
N ALA A 92 5.95 -5.45 -2.77
CA ALA A 92 5.07 -5.05 -1.67
C ALA A 92 4.14 -6.20 -1.24
N GLY A 93 3.71 -7.05 -2.17
CA GLY A 93 2.81 -8.16 -1.90
C GLY A 93 1.54 -7.71 -1.19
N GLY A 94 1.19 -8.37 -0.08
CA GLY A 94 -0.01 -8.06 0.71
C GLY A 94 0.01 -6.70 1.43
N TYR A 95 1.12 -5.98 1.42
CA TYR A 95 1.21 -4.64 2.03
C TYR A 95 0.92 -3.51 1.04
N ALA A 96 0.68 -3.81 -0.24
CA ALA A 96 0.14 -2.84 -1.17
C ALA A 96 -1.32 -2.53 -0.83
N ARG A 97 -1.67 -1.25 -0.71
CA ARG A 97 -3.04 -0.77 -0.50
C ARG A 97 -3.79 -0.69 -1.84
N GLY A 98 -3.82 -1.80 -2.57
CA GLY A 98 -4.41 -1.89 -3.91
C GLY A 98 -3.38 -2.02 -5.03
N GLY A 99 -3.81 -1.76 -6.26
CA GLY A 99 -2.96 -1.83 -7.45
C GLY A 99 -2.13 -0.57 -7.68
N ALA A 100 -1.33 -0.60 -8.74
CA ALA A 100 -0.62 0.57 -9.23
C ALA A 100 -1.60 1.64 -9.74
N SER A 101 -1.34 2.89 -9.39
CA SER A 101 -2.00 4.07 -9.94
C SER A 101 -1.12 4.70 -11.01
N TYR A 102 -1.72 5.29 -12.04
CA TYR A 102 -0.99 5.84 -13.18
C TYR A 102 -1.48 7.24 -13.54
N THR A 103 -0.52 8.10 -13.87
CA THR A 103 -0.75 9.37 -14.54
C THR A 103 -0.54 9.18 -16.04
N PHE A 104 -1.43 9.73 -16.85
CA PHE A 104 -1.43 9.52 -18.30
C PHE A 104 -1.28 10.81 -19.07
N GLU A 105 -0.66 10.69 -20.24
CA GLU A 105 -0.62 11.71 -21.28
C GLU A 105 -1.25 11.15 -22.56
N THR A 106 -1.98 11.97 -23.30
CA THR A 106 -2.58 11.58 -24.58
C THR A 106 -1.65 11.95 -25.72
N GLY A 107 -1.26 10.97 -26.53
CA GLY A 107 -0.42 11.16 -27.71
C GLY A 107 -1.17 11.77 -28.90
N PRO A 108 -0.45 12.19 -29.96
CA PRO A 108 -1.04 12.72 -31.19
C PRO A 108 -1.83 11.67 -31.98
N ASP A 109 -1.62 10.40 -31.68
CA ASP A 109 -2.43 9.25 -32.13
C ASP A 109 -3.77 9.10 -31.40
N GLY A 110 -4.03 9.91 -30.36
CA GLY A 110 -5.23 9.85 -29.54
C GLY A 110 -5.21 8.77 -28.46
N ARG A 111 -4.10 8.05 -28.28
CA ARG A 111 -3.96 7.00 -27.25
C ARG A 111 -3.38 7.57 -25.97
N ARG A 112 -3.71 6.96 -24.82
CA ARG A 112 -3.18 7.33 -23.51
C ARG A 112 -1.98 6.49 -23.15
N TYR A 113 -0.93 7.15 -22.65
CA TYR A 113 0.35 6.55 -22.25
C TYR A 113 0.67 6.93 -20.81
N ALA A 114 1.08 5.96 -19.99
CA ALA A 114 1.49 6.21 -18.61
C ALA A 114 2.82 6.97 -18.58
N THR A 115 2.84 8.14 -17.94
CA THR A 115 4.04 8.98 -17.82
C THR A 115 4.59 9.04 -16.39
N GLY A 116 3.79 8.57 -15.43
CA GLY A 116 4.17 8.30 -14.06
C GLY A 116 3.20 7.32 -13.41
N GLY A 117 3.58 6.80 -12.25
CA GLY A 117 2.73 5.94 -11.45
C GLY A 117 3.20 5.89 -10.00
N GLU A 118 2.41 5.24 -9.16
CA GLU A 118 2.75 4.95 -7.78
C GLU A 118 2.02 3.70 -7.29
N VAL A 119 2.64 2.98 -6.35
CA VAL A 119 2.02 1.89 -5.59
C VAL A 119 1.85 2.35 -4.15
N PRO A 120 0.61 2.52 -3.64
CA PRO A 120 0.40 2.90 -2.25
C PRO A 120 0.79 1.73 -1.34
N ILE A 121 1.74 1.94 -0.42
CA ILE A 121 2.23 0.90 0.50
C ILE A 121 1.81 1.20 1.94
N ASP A 122 1.39 0.17 2.67
CA ASP A 122 1.01 0.27 4.07
C ASP A 122 2.17 0.37 5.04
N THR A 123 2.59 1.60 5.34
CA THR A 123 3.67 1.89 6.29
C THR A 123 3.24 1.90 7.76
N SER A 124 2.01 1.49 8.10
CA SER A 124 1.59 1.41 9.50
C SER A 124 2.34 0.31 10.27
N GLU A 125 2.54 0.53 11.56
CA GLU A 125 3.08 -0.49 12.47
C GLU A 125 2.01 -1.54 12.77
N VAL A 126 2.43 -2.71 13.21
CA VAL A 126 1.52 -3.75 13.72
C VAL A 126 1.30 -3.46 15.21
N PRO A 127 0.06 -3.19 15.65
CA PRO A 127 -0.22 -2.88 17.06
C PRO A 127 0.23 -4.01 17.98
N ASP A 128 0.84 -3.65 19.10
CA ASP A 128 1.24 -4.56 20.18
C ASP A 128 2.14 -5.73 19.75
N ASP A 129 2.77 -5.65 18.57
CA ASP A 129 3.72 -6.65 18.07
C ASP A 129 4.94 -5.99 17.40
N PRO A 130 5.96 -5.63 18.20
CA PRO A 130 7.20 -5.06 17.67
C PRO A 130 7.91 -6.00 16.70
N GLN A 131 7.83 -7.32 16.90
CA GLN A 131 8.46 -8.29 16.01
C GLN A 131 7.80 -8.34 14.63
N ALA A 132 6.47 -8.32 14.57
CA ALA A 132 5.73 -8.23 13.31
C ALA A 132 5.98 -6.89 12.63
N THR A 133 6.09 -5.79 13.39
CA THR A 133 6.45 -4.49 12.85
C THR A 133 7.81 -4.51 12.16
N ILE A 134 8.84 -5.10 12.79
CA ILE A 134 10.18 -5.26 12.17
C ILE A 134 10.09 -6.02 10.85
N ARG A 135 9.38 -7.16 10.83
CA ARG A 135 9.20 -7.98 9.62
C ARG A 135 8.46 -7.22 8.52
N LYS A 136 7.36 -6.55 8.87
CA LYS A 136 6.56 -5.73 7.95
C LYS A 136 7.39 -4.60 7.35
N MET A 137 8.10 -3.84 8.18
CA MET A 137 8.94 -2.73 7.75
C MET A 137 10.11 -3.18 6.87
N ALA A 138 10.69 -4.36 7.11
CA ALA A 138 11.73 -4.92 6.24
C ALA A 138 11.20 -5.19 4.82
N ILE A 139 9.99 -5.74 4.71
CA ILE A 139 9.32 -6.01 3.42
C ILE A 139 8.99 -4.70 2.71
N ILE A 140 8.43 -3.72 3.43
CA ILE A 140 8.10 -2.40 2.88
C ILE A 140 9.34 -1.68 2.36
N ARG A 141 10.44 -1.70 3.13
CA ARG A 141 11.71 -1.12 2.71
C ARG A 141 12.23 -1.77 1.44
N LYS A 142 12.16 -3.11 1.35
CA LYS A 142 12.54 -3.85 0.15
C LYS A 142 11.66 -3.47 -1.05
N ALA A 143 10.35 -3.37 -0.85
CA ALA A 143 9.40 -3.01 -1.89
C ALA A 143 9.63 -1.60 -2.46
N ALA A 144 9.87 -0.63 -1.58
CA ALA A 144 10.16 0.75 -1.97
C ALA A 144 11.51 0.90 -2.68
N LEU A 145 12.45 -0.04 -2.48
CA LEU A 145 13.74 -0.04 -3.18
C LEU A 145 13.81 -1.05 -4.33
N ALA A 146 12.69 -1.67 -4.71
CA ALA A 146 12.68 -2.78 -5.66
C ALA A 146 13.06 -2.40 -7.10
N PRO A 147 12.59 -1.27 -7.68
CA PRO A 147 13.04 -0.86 -9.00
C PRO A 147 14.50 -0.38 -8.98
N GLN A 148 15.20 -0.48 -10.11
CA GLN A 148 16.61 -0.06 -10.20
C GLN A 148 16.83 1.44 -9.97
N ASN A 149 15.82 2.28 -10.22
CA ASN A 149 15.90 3.72 -10.00
C ASN A 149 14.68 4.21 -9.21
N PRO A 150 14.62 3.96 -7.89
CA PRO A 150 13.49 4.37 -7.07
C PRO A 150 13.35 5.89 -7.05
N SER A 151 12.11 6.38 -7.03
CA SER A 151 11.83 7.82 -6.97
C SER A 151 12.18 8.42 -5.59
N GLY A 152 12.07 9.74 -5.46
CA GLY A 152 12.21 10.40 -4.16
C GLY A 152 11.17 9.94 -3.14
N ALA A 153 9.93 9.69 -3.58
CA ALA A 153 8.86 9.20 -2.71
C ALA A 153 9.18 7.80 -2.18
N ASP A 154 9.68 6.91 -3.04
CA ASP A 154 9.98 5.53 -2.63
C ASP A 154 11.15 5.50 -1.64
N ARG A 155 12.18 6.32 -1.86
CA ARG A 155 13.27 6.46 -0.88
C ARG A 155 12.77 6.99 0.46
N ASN A 156 11.81 7.91 0.47
CA ASN A 156 11.21 8.39 1.72
C ASN A 156 10.42 7.29 2.44
N ILE A 157 9.68 6.46 1.71
CA ILE A 157 8.98 5.29 2.26
C ILE A 157 9.99 4.31 2.85
N ALA A 158 11.09 4.02 2.14
CA ALA A 158 12.15 3.14 2.61
C ALA A 158 12.83 3.67 3.90
N ALA A 159 13.10 4.98 3.95
CA ALA A 159 13.65 5.63 5.14
C ALA A 159 12.66 5.60 6.32
N SER A 160 11.38 5.87 6.07
CA SER A 160 10.33 5.79 7.09
C SER A 160 10.22 4.37 7.66
N ALA A 161 10.22 3.35 6.81
CA ALA A 161 10.20 1.96 7.23
C ALA A 161 11.44 1.59 8.06
N ALA A 162 12.63 2.06 7.68
CA ALA A 162 13.84 1.85 8.46
C ALA A 162 13.75 2.47 9.86
N MET A 163 13.23 3.69 9.97
CA MET A 163 13.03 4.37 11.26
C MET A 163 12.05 3.61 12.17
N LYS A 164 10.90 3.19 11.62
CA LYS A 164 9.89 2.41 12.37
C LYS A 164 10.41 1.05 12.80
N SER A 165 11.17 0.37 11.92
CA SER A 165 11.83 -0.88 12.29
C SER A 165 12.81 -0.69 13.45
N ALA A 166 13.59 0.39 13.45
CA ALA A 166 14.52 0.69 14.53
C ALA A 166 13.79 1.06 15.84
N GLN A 167 12.62 1.68 15.76
CA GLN A 167 11.77 1.95 16.91
C GLN A 167 11.24 0.65 17.52
N ALA A 168 10.63 -0.22 16.71
CA ALA A 168 10.13 -1.51 17.17
C ALA A 168 11.24 -2.40 17.78
N MET A 169 12.48 -2.32 17.26
CA MET A 169 13.63 -3.00 17.89
C MET A 169 13.91 -2.49 19.31
N ARG A 170 13.75 -1.19 19.57
CA ARG A 170 13.93 -0.62 20.92
C ARG A 170 12.79 -1.01 21.85
N GLU A 171 11.56 -1.09 21.35
CA GLU A 171 10.39 -1.54 22.13
C GLU A 171 10.56 -2.99 22.58
N MET A 172 10.96 -3.89 21.67
CA MET A 172 11.23 -5.30 21.97
C MET A 172 12.28 -5.48 23.09
N LEU A 173 13.35 -4.68 23.07
CA LEU A 173 14.40 -4.71 24.11
C LEU A 173 13.90 -4.22 25.48
N GLN A 174 12.97 -3.25 25.50
CA GLN A 174 12.37 -2.73 26.73
C GLN A 174 11.40 -3.75 27.34
N ASP A 175 10.60 -4.43 26.51
CA ASP A 175 9.68 -5.48 26.96
C ASP A 175 10.45 -6.67 27.57
N GLU A 176 11.58 -7.06 26.97
CA GLU A 176 12.46 -8.11 27.53
C GLU A 176 13.12 -7.69 28.85
N SER A 177 13.44 -6.41 29.02
CA SER A 177 14.08 -5.88 30.24
C SER A 177 13.09 -5.61 31.38
N GLY A 178 11.81 -5.46 31.06
CA GLY A 178 10.72 -5.14 32.00
C GLY A 178 10.02 -6.36 32.62
N ASN A 179 10.35 -7.58 32.17
CA ASN A 179 9.82 -8.82 32.73
C ASN A 179 10.90 -9.54 33.57
N PRO A 180 11.12 -9.16 34.85
CA PRO A 180 11.91 -9.98 35.74
C PRO A 180 11.18 -11.32 35.87
N THR A 181 11.76 -12.34 35.27
CA THR A 181 11.31 -13.71 35.41
C THR A 181 11.27 -14.01 36.90
N GLU A 182 10.08 -14.28 37.43
CA GLU A 182 9.93 -14.72 38.81
C GLU A 182 10.81 -15.95 39.02
N GLU A 183 11.82 -15.78 39.88
CA GLU A 183 12.59 -16.87 40.46
C GLU A 183 11.64 -17.93 41.02
N PRO A 184 11.81 -19.23 40.71
CA PRO A 184 11.15 -20.26 41.50
C PRO A 184 11.81 -20.31 42.87
N SER A 185 11.21 -19.59 43.83
CA SER A 185 11.43 -19.82 45.25
C SER A 185 10.93 -21.22 45.61
N GLY A 186 11.86 -22.12 45.88
CA GLY A 186 11.58 -23.49 46.30
C GLY A 186 12.85 -24.21 46.73
N GLY A 187 13.41 -23.82 47.87
CA GLY A 187 14.54 -24.50 48.46
C GLY A 187 14.17 -25.88 49.01
N ALA A 188 14.92 -26.92 48.65
CA ALA A 188 15.24 -28.05 49.52
C ALA A 188 16.46 -28.84 49.00
N GLN A 189 17.54 -28.71 49.76
CA GLN A 189 18.54 -29.74 50.09
C GLN A 189 19.56 -30.20 49.03
N GLN A 190 20.79 -29.75 49.31
CA GLN A 190 22.06 -30.42 49.04
C GLN A 190 22.02 -31.93 49.32
N SER A 191 22.41 -32.73 48.33
CA SER A 191 23.29 -33.89 48.51
C SER A 191 23.84 -34.39 47.17
N GLU A 192 25.18 -34.38 47.08
CA GLU A 192 26.04 -35.27 46.26
C GLU A 192 26.17 -34.94 44.76
N LEU A 193 27.23 -34.22 44.32
CA LEU A 193 28.59 -34.69 44.03
C LEU A 193 28.66 -35.84 43.00
N ASN A 194 28.59 -35.48 41.72
CA ASN A 194 29.34 -36.01 40.55
C ASN A 194 28.44 -36.02 39.31
N ASP A 195 28.56 -35.00 38.46
CA ASP A 195 28.50 -35.13 36.98
C ASP A 195 28.73 -33.77 36.29
N GLU A 196 29.77 -33.07 36.74
CA GLU A 196 30.17 -31.75 36.24
C GLU A 196 31.10 -31.85 35.01
N GLN A 197 30.71 -32.63 33.99
CA GLN A 197 31.46 -32.62 32.73
C GLN A 197 30.73 -32.95 31.44
N GLN A 198 29.39 -33.13 31.44
CA GLN A 198 28.66 -33.42 30.19
C GLN A 198 27.48 -32.49 29.86
N ASN A 199 27.11 -31.54 30.74
CA ASN A 199 25.98 -30.64 30.50
C ASN A 199 26.36 -29.18 30.19
N SER A 200 27.65 -28.87 30.07
CA SER A 200 28.13 -27.53 29.67
C SER A 200 28.14 -27.31 28.15
N THR A 201 27.74 -28.31 27.35
CA THR A 201 27.69 -28.18 25.87
C THR A 201 26.31 -27.78 25.33
N ASN A 202 25.24 -27.78 26.15
CA ASN A 202 23.88 -27.50 25.64
C ASN A 202 23.29 -26.13 26.01
N ILE A 203 23.92 -25.35 26.89
CA ILE A 203 23.39 -24.02 27.30
C ILE A 203 24.15 -22.85 26.65
N TRP A 204 25.14 -23.13 25.79
CA TRP A 204 25.79 -22.14 24.93
C TRP A 204 25.63 -22.40 23.42
N GLN A 205 24.92 -23.46 23.01
CA GLN A 205 24.58 -23.68 21.58
C GLN A 205 23.29 -22.98 21.13
N THR A 206 22.46 -22.48 22.05
CA THR A 206 21.28 -21.65 21.69
C THR A 206 21.58 -20.14 21.68
N ARG A 207 22.85 -19.72 21.83
CA ARG A 207 23.27 -18.32 21.76
C ARG A 207 24.12 -17.97 20.53
N ARG A 208 23.98 -18.73 19.43
CA ARG A 208 24.64 -18.42 18.14
C ARG A 208 23.68 -18.48 16.93
N ALA A 209 22.46 -18.00 17.11
CA ALA A 209 21.53 -17.73 15.99
C ALA A 209 21.02 -16.26 15.97
N LEU A 210 21.73 -15.32 16.62
CA LEU A 210 21.34 -13.91 16.66
C LEU A 210 22.51 -12.92 16.54
N VAL A 211 23.59 -13.30 15.85
CA VAL A 211 24.58 -12.38 15.23
C VAL A 211 25.03 -12.93 13.87
N ALA A 212 24.10 -13.53 13.11
CA ALA A 212 24.35 -14.00 11.75
C ALA A 212 23.20 -13.60 10.81
N TYR A 213 22.81 -12.33 10.86
CA TYR A 213 22.01 -11.70 9.80
C TYR A 213 22.51 -10.29 9.46
N SER A 214 23.83 -10.12 9.40
CA SER A 214 24.45 -8.88 8.90
C SER A 214 25.40 -9.07 7.72
N GLN A 215 25.44 -10.25 7.07
CA GLN A 215 26.24 -10.44 5.85
C GLN A 215 25.64 -11.34 4.74
N ALA A 216 24.41 -11.83 4.84
CA ALA A 216 23.82 -12.71 3.81
C ALA A 216 22.70 -12.09 2.95
N ALA A 217 22.60 -10.76 2.92
CA ALA A 217 21.68 -10.04 2.03
C ALA A 217 22.35 -8.89 1.26
N TYR A 218 23.68 -8.98 1.06
CA TYR A 218 24.47 -8.06 0.22
C TYR A 218 25.33 -8.80 -0.83
N ALA A 219 25.02 -10.06 -1.11
CA ALA A 219 25.71 -10.86 -2.13
C ALA A 219 24.71 -11.64 -2.99
N ALA A 220 23.80 -10.92 -3.66
CA ALA A 220 23.03 -11.39 -4.82
C ALA A 220 22.27 -10.18 -5.42
N ALA A 221 23.03 -9.25 -6.01
CA ALA A 221 22.57 -8.29 -7.01
C ALA A 221 23.76 -7.96 -7.91
#